data_AF-A0A7C5DID7-F1
#
_entry.id   AF-A0A7C5DID7-F1
#
_cell.length_a   1.000
_cell.length_b   1.000
_cell.length_c   1.000
_cell.angle_alpha   90.00
_cell.angle_beta   90.00
_cell.angle_gamma   90.00
#
_symmetry.space_group_name_H-M   'P 1'
#
loop_
_entity.id
_entity.type
_entity.pdbx_description
1 polymer ?
#
loop_
_entity_poly.entity_id
_entity_poly.type
_entity_poly.pdbx_seq_one_letter_code
_entity_poly.pdbx_strand_id
1 'polypeptide(L)'
;YLLELETKLISNALHVFGETPELETQVTTISEYLKVRGNERSLPSVIMQAIGESETWGDYAALATRARKGDQKALKVREKVDDITKDFIEQTIFSNSNAGNVFSVLTGGARANEEMAAAINSALQEGAALKQGLQDNSHEMQSFLRALNGEYLPSGPGGDLVRDGASVLPTGRNMHAIDPWRIPSELAFKRGKQIADTIIQKHMEENGGEYPETIAQVLWGLDTIKSKGEAVAVIIALVGAEPAYDAQNKISHYRLVPLEKLGRPRIDVLIQISSIFRDTFGVLVDHLDKLIKDAAKAIEPAEMNNIKKHVDEAMAQGKDFESATSRLFTQAPGTYGSQVEELVEDSAWESEEDLDNMFVKRTGFAYGGNRYGDDQGDILKNLLGTVDRVVQQVDSAEYGISDIDRYFSSSGALQLSARRRNPKGDNVKLNYVETYTADIKVDDADKALKVEFRTKLLNPKWFEGMLNQGHSGATEISNRFTYMLGWDAVTKGVDDWVYKEAAETYAFDPAMRDKLMKLNPKAFKNIVGRMLEASGRGMWSADPDTIEKLQEIYSDLEDRLEGIEV
;
A
#
# COMPACT_ATOMS: atom_id res chain seq x y z
N TYR A 1 9.46 8.61 14.37
CA TYR A 1 8.91 9.60 13.44
C TYR A 1 9.98 10.25 12.56
N LEU A 2 10.94 11.03 13.05
CA LEU A 2 11.99 11.58 12.17
C LEU A 2 12.75 10.50 11.38
N LEU A 3 13.20 9.43 12.06
CA LEU A 3 13.81 8.27 11.40
C LEU A 3 12.88 7.61 10.36
N GLU A 4 11.57 7.63 10.59
CA GLU A 4 10.58 7.07 9.64
C GLU A 4 10.45 7.93 8.38
N LEU A 5 10.58 9.26 8.50
CA LEU A 5 10.65 10.16 7.35
C LEU A 5 11.96 9.97 6.56
N GLU A 6 13.09 9.88 7.26
CA GLU A 6 14.41 9.73 6.66
C GLU A 6 14.58 8.40 5.91
N THR A 7 14.07 7.31 6.49
CA THR A 7 14.22 5.95 5.94
C THR A 7 13.09 5.54 5.00
N LYS A 8 12.11 6.41 4.74
CA LYS A 8 11.03 6.12 3.80
C LYS A 8 11.62 6.03 2.39
N LEU A 9 11.43 4.87 1.76
CA LEU A 9 11.77 4.68 0.36
C LEU A 9 10.78 5.47 -0.50
N ILE A 10 11.33 6.29 -1.39
CA ILE A 10 10.59 7.12 -2.33
C ILE A 10 11.21 6.99 -3.72
N SER A 11 10.37 7.07 -4.75
CA SER A 11 10.82 7.27 -6.13
C SER A 11 10.81 8.77 -6.42
N ASN A 12 11.97 9.33 -6.75
CA ASN A 12 12.14 10.76 -7.05
C ASN A 12 12.55 11.03 -8.51
N ALA A 13 12.40 10.05 -9.40
CA ALA A 13 12.65 10.18 -10.82
C ALA A 13 11.59 9.38 -11.60
N LEU A 14 11.47 9.69 -12.88
CA LEU A 14 10.67 8.93 -13.82
C LEU A 14 11.58 8.00 -14.61
N HIS A 15 11.10 6.78 -14.89
CA HIS A 15 11.86 5.81 -15.68
C HIS A 15 11.99 6.26 -17.13
N VAL A 16 13.20 6.15 -17.69
CA VAL A 16 13.45 6.29 -19.12
C VAL A 16 13.75 4.91 -19.68
N PHE A 17 12.93 4.48 -20.65
CA PHE A 17 12.97 3.13 -21.19
C PHE A 17 14.36 2.79 -21.77
N GLY A 18 14.99 1.74 -21.23
CA GLY A 18 16.35 1.30 -21.58
C GLY A 18 17.49 1.97 -20.82
N GLU A 19 17.22 2.91 -19.90
CA GLU A 19 18.25 3.54 -19.07
C GLU A 19 18.47 2.78 -17.76
N THR A 20 19.72 2.80 -17.31
CA THR A 20 20.12 2.16 -16.05
C THR A 20 19.97 3.13 -14.89
N PRO A 21 19.38 2.69 -13.75
CA PRO A 21 19.22 3.55 -12.58
C PRO A 21 20.58 4.05 -12.06
N GLU A 22 20.57 5.22 -11.43
CA GLU A 22 21.75 5.79 -10.78
C GLU A 22 22.33 4.87 -9.71
N LEU A 23 23.63 5.00 -9.45
CA LEU A 23 24.35 4.14 -8.51
C LEU A 23 23.74 4.18 -7.10
N GLU A 24 23.35 5.36 -6.60
CA GLU A 24 22.72 5.52 -5.29
C GLU A 24 21.42 4.71 -5.21
N THR A 25 20.57 4.77 -6.25
CA THR A 25 19.32 3.99 -6.32
C THR A 25 19.60 2.49 -6.28
N GLN A 26 20.62 2.02 -7.03
CA GLN A 26 21.03 0.61 -7.01
C GLN A 26 21.45 0.17 -5.59
N VAL A 27 22.27 0.97 -4.90
CA VAL A 27 22.73 0.70 -3.53
C VAL A 27 21.56 0.63 -2.57
N THR A 28 20.63 1.60 -2.63
CA THR A 28 19.44 1.63 -1.76
C THR A 28 18.55 0.41 -2.00
N THR A 29 18.20 0.08 -3.24
CA THR A 29 17.34 -1.08 -3.55
C THR A 29 17.95 -2.39 -3.06
N ILE A 30 19.25 -2.61 -3.28
CA ILE A 30 19.94 -3.82 -2.81
C ILE A 30 19.99 -3.85 -1.28
N SER A 31 20.24 -2.71 -0.64
CA SER A 31 20.27 -2.61 0.82
C SER A 31 18.94 -2.99 1.44
N GLU A 32 17.84 -2.50 0.89
CA GLU A 32 16.50 -2.82 1.39
C GLU A 32 16.11 -4.28 1.12
N TYR A 33 16.40 -4.80 -0.08
CA TYR A 33 16.19 -6.22 -0.38
C TYR A 33 16.90 -7.13 0.64
N LEU A 34 18.15 -6.81 1.00
CA LEU A 34 18.94 -7.61 1.95
C LEU A 34 18.50 -7.45 3.43
N LYS A 35 17.69 -6.44 3.77
CA LYS A 35 17.09 -6.26 5.11
C LYS A 35 15.85 -7.13 5.32
N VAL A 36 15.03 -7.35 4.28
CA VAL A 36 13.69 -7.95 4.40
C VAL A 36 13.73 -9.49 4.37
N ARG A 37 14.86 -10.09 3.98
CA ARG A 37 14.92 -11.53 3.75
C ARG A 37 15.07 -12.36 5.02
N GLY A 38 14.11 -13.28 5.23
CA GLY A 38 14.26 -14.41 6.15
C GLY A 38 14.47 -14.04 7.62
N ASN A 39 14.13 -12.80 8.00
CA ASN A 39 14.25 -12.10 9.30
C ASN A 39 15.41 -12.54 10.23
N GLU A 40 15.43 -13.79 10.67
CA GLU A 40 16.51 -14.40 11.46
C GLU A 40 17.85 -14.50 10.71
N ARG A 41 17.84 -14.60 9.37
CA ARG A 41 19.07 -14.73 8.54
C ARG A 41 19.34 -13.55 7.61
N SER A 42 18.67 -12.42 7.83
CA SER A 42 18.95 -11.19 7.08
C SER A 42 20.38 -10.71 7.36
N LEU A 43 20.98 -9.97 6.42
CA LEU A 43 22.32 -9.39 6.62
C LEU A 43 22.39 -8.52 7.90
N PRO A 44 21.40 -7.64 8.18
CA PRO A 44 21.34 -6.91 9.45
C PRO A 44 21.28 -7.81 10.69
N SER A 45 20.52 -8.90 10.67
CA SER A 45 20.44 -9.84 11.80
C SER A 45 21.78 -10.54 12.06
N VAL A 46 22.51 -10.89 10.99
CA VAL A 46 23.87 -11.45 11.10
C VAL A 46 24.84 -10.42 11.67
N ILE A 47 24.75 -9.15 11.24
CA ILE A 47 25.54 -8.04 11.79
C ILE A 47 25.21 -7.86 13.28
N MET A 48 23.93 -7.83 13.66
CA MET A 48 23.48 -7.74 15.05
C MET A 48 24.05 -8.87 15.91
N GLN A 49 24.07 -10.10 15.39
CA GLN A 49 24.66 -11.24 16.09
C GLN A 49 26.17 -11.07 16.30
N ALA A 50 26.89 -10.57 15.29
CA ALA A 50 28.33 -10.35 15.40
C ALA A 50 28.72 -9.22 16.36
N ILE A 51 27.89 -8.18 16.49
CA ILE A 51 28.12 -7.07 17.42
C ILE A 51 27.49 -7.29 18.81
N GLY A 52 26.86 -8.44 19.06
CA GLY A 52 26.29 -8.82 20.35
C GLY A 52 24.92 -8.20 20.68
N GLU A 53 24.25 -7.56 19.71
CA GLU A 53 22.96 -6.90 19.92
C GLU A 53 21.77 -7.87 19.83
N SER A 54 21.96 -9.03 19.20
CA SER A 54 20.90 -10.04 19.03
C SER A 54 20.39 -10.61 20.36
N GLU A 55 21.23 -10.66 21.40
CA GLU A 55 20.83 -11.15 22.74
C GLU A 55 19.76 -10.26 23.39
N THR A 56 19.77 -8.95 23.08
CA THR A 56 18.84 -7.97 23.68
C THR A 56 17.60 -7.76 22.81
N TRP A 57 17.80 -7.75 21.50
CA TRP A 57 16.78 -7.28 20.55
C TRP A 57 16.15 -8.40 19.72
N GLY A 58 16.75 -9.59 19.69
CA GLY A 58 16.35 -10.68 18.80
C GLY A 58 16.85 -10.45 17.37
N ASP A 59 15.96 -10.56 16.40
CA ASP A 59 16.25 -10.28 15.00
C ASP A 59 16.07 -8.79 14.64
N TYR A 60 16.47 -8.43 13.42
CA TYR A 60 16.33 -7.05 12.93
C TYR A 60 14.88 -6.57 12.86
N ALA A 61 13.92 -7.45 12.55
CA ALA A 61 12.51 -7.08 12.50
C ALA A 61 11.94 -6.72 13.89
N ALA A 62 12.35 -7.44 14.94
CA ALA A 62 12.03 -7.14 16.32
C ALA A 62 12.67 -5.82 16.79
N LEU A 63 13.94 -5.58 16.44
CA LEU A 63 14.62 -4.30 16.67
C LEU A 63 13.87 -3.14 15.99
N ALA A 64 13.56 -3.27 14.71
CA ALA A 64 12.83 -2.26 13.93
C ALA A 64 11.45 -1.95 14.54
N THR A 65 10.74 -2.98 14.99
CA THR A 65 9.44 -2.84 15.68
C THR A 65 9.58 -2.04 16.98
N ARG A 66 10.59 -2.32 17.82
CA ARG A 66 10.82 -1.57 19.07
C ARG A 66 11.28 -0.14 18.82
N ALA A 67 12.17 0.06 17.85
CA ALA A 67 12.64 1.39 17.45
C ALA A 67 11.46 2.27 17.01
N ARG A 68 10.50 1.71 16.27
CA ARG A 68 9.29 2.44 15.85
C ARG A 68 8.37 2.81 16.99
N LYS A 69 8.27 1.97 18.02
CA LYS A 69 7.56 2.28 19.27
C LYS A 69 8.26 3.36 20.12
N GLY A 70 9.38 3.91 19.65
CA GLY A 70 10.05 5.05 20.29
C GLY A 70 11.13 4.67 21.31
N ASP A 71 11.54 3.40 21.37
CA ASP A 71 12.64 2.98 22.23
C ASP A 71 13.97 3.61 21.75
N GLN A 72 14.48 4.55 22.55
CA GLN A 72 15.69 5.32 22.24
C GLN A 72 16.95 4.47 22.09
N LYS A 73 17.04 3.33 22.79
CA LYS A 73 18.18 2.42 22.64
C LYS A 73 18.04 1.62 21.35
N ALA A 74 16.84 1.12 21.07
CA ALA A 74 16.56 0.42 19.82
C ALA A 74 16.80 1.30 18.59
N LEU A 75 16.47 2.60 18.65
CA LEU A 75 16.74 3.56 17.58
C LEU A 75 18.24 3.67 17.26
N LYS A 76 19.08 3.88 18.27
CA LYS A 76 20.53 3.99 18.09
C LYS A 76 21.17 2.71 17.58
N VAL A 77 20.70 1.56 18.08
CA VAL A 77 21.20 0.25 17.62
C VAL A 77 20.79 0.02 16.16
N ARG A 78 19.56 0.38 15.79
CA ARG A 78 19.08 0.29 14.41
C ARG A 78 19.90 1.15 13.46
N GLU A 79 20.12 2.43 13.80
CA GLU A 79 20.95 3.35 13.00
C GLU A 79 22.35 2.75 12.76
N LYS A 80 23.01 2.29 13.83
CA LYS A 80 24.33 1.65 13.74
C LYS A 80 24.31 0.41 12.83
N VAL A 81 23.30 -0.45 12.94
CA VAL A 81 23.19 -1.67 12.12
C VAL A 81 22.90 -1.32 10.66
N ASP A 82 22.06 -0.32 10.40
CA ASP A 82 21.75 0.17 9.06
C ASP A 82 23.01 0.76 8.38
N ASP A 83 23.81 1.54 9.11
CA ASP A 83 25.09 2.09 8.62
C ASP A 83 26.08 0.98 8.28
N ILE A 84 26.29 0.02 9.20
CA ILE A 84 27.19 -1.13 8.94
C ILE A 84 26.70 -1.96 7.74
N THR A 85 25.39 -2.15 7.61
CA THR A 85 24.80 -2.91 6.50
C THR A 85 25.08 -2.21 5.17
N LYS A 86 24.85 -0.89 5.11
CA LYS A 86 25.11 -0.08 3.91
C LYS A 86 26.60 -0.09 3.55
N ASP A 87 27.49 0.18 4.50
CA ASP A 87 28.94 0.18 4.28
C ASP A 87 29.45 -1.18 3.81
N PHE A 88 28.90 -2.26 4.37
CA PHE A 88 29.24 -3.62 3.96
C PHE A 88 28.87 -3.86 2.49
N ILE A 89 27.66 -3.46 2.08
CA ILE A 89 27.17 -3.62 0.70
C ILE A 89 28.01 -2.80 -0.28
N GLU A 90 28.28 -1.53 0.03
CA GLU A 90 29.09 -0.65 -0.83
C GLU A 90 30.52 -1.18 -1.02
N GLN A 91 31.17 -1.65 0.06
CA GLN A 91 32.53 -2.16 -0.02
C GLN A 91 32.61 -3.53 -0.71
N THR A 92 31.59 -4.39 -0.55
CA THR A 92 31.62 -5.76 -1.08
C THR A 92 30.99 -5.89 -2.46
N ILE A 93 29.72 -5.52 -2.62
CA ILE A 93 28.95 -5.71 -3.86
C ILE A 93 29.34 -4.67 -4.92
N PHE A 94 29.66 -3.45 -4.51
CA PHE A 94 30.00 -2.37 -5.45
C PHE A 94 31.50 -2.21 -5.66
N SER A 95 32.31 -2.38 -4.61
CA SER A 95 33.77 -2.20 -4.67
C SER A 95 34.58 -3.50 -4.72
N ASN A 96 33.94 -4.67 -4.68
CA ASN A 96 34.57 -6.00 -4.76
C ASN A 96 35.65 -6.26 -3.68
N SER A 97 35.53 -5.64 -2.51
CA SER A 97 36.45 -5.88 -1.38
C SER A 97 36.23 -7.25 -0.75
N ASN A 98 37.25 -7.79 -0.06
CA ASN A 98 37.13 -9.08 0.61
C ASN A 98 36.09 -9.02 1.75
N ALA A 99 34.98 -9.74 1.59
CA ALA A 99 33.86 -9.71 2.52
C ALA A 99 34.21 -10.08 3.96
N GLY A 100 35.10 -11.05 4.17
CA GLY A 100 35.52 -11.45 5.52
C GLY A 100 36.28 -10.32 6.24
N ASN A 101 37.17 -9.64 5.53
CA ASN A 101 37.91 -8.49 6.06
C ASN A 101 36.97 -7.31 6.33
N VAL A 102 36.10 -6.97 5.37
CA VAL A 102 35.12 -5.88 5.54
C VAL A 102 34.20 -6.16 6.73
N PHE A 103 33.64 -7.38 6.82
CA PHE A 103 32.80 -7.79 7.93
C PHE A 103 33.53 -7.61 9.26
N SER A 104 34.76 -8.10 9.36
CA SER A 104 35.54 -8.01 10.59
C SER A 104 35.83 -6.56 10.98
N VAL A 105 36.21 -5.70 10.03
CA VAL A 105 36.47 -4.29 10.30
C VAL A 105 35.21 -3.57 10.79
N LEU A 106 34.09 -3.72 10.09
CA LEU A 106 32.85 -3.00 10.42
C LEU A 106 32.18 -3.50 11.71
N THR A 107 32.42 -4.76 12.10
CA THR A 107 31.88 -5.36 13.33
C THR A 107 32.84 -5.27 14.52
N GLY A 108 33.91 -4.47 14.43
CA GLY A 108 34.83 -4.26 15.56
C GLY A 108 35.77 -5.45 15.85
N GLY A 109 36.13 -6.21 14.82
CA GLY A 109 37.05 -7.35 14.89
C GLY A 109 36.36 -8.70 15.04
N ALA A 110 35.03 -8.77 14.97
CA ALA A 110 34.31 -10.03 15.05
C ALA A 110 34.69 -10.95 13.86
N ARG A 111 34.67 -12.26 14.11
CA ARG A 111 34.86 -13.27 13.06
C ARG A 111 33.53 -13.98 12.83
N ALA A 112 33.11 -14.04 11.56
CA ALA A 112 31.94 -14.81 11.18
C ALA A 112 32.17 -16.29 11.51
N ASN A 113 31.26 -16.89 12.28
CA ASN A 113 31.19 -18.35 12.42
C ASN A 113 30.64 -18.97 11.11
N GLU A 114 30.54 -20.31 11.06
CA GLU A 114 30.11 -21.02 9.86
C GLU A 114 28.70 -20.61 9.38
N GLU A 115 27.76 -20.43 10.32
CA GLU A 115 26.39 -20.01 9.99
C GLU A 115 26.33 -18.57 9.48
N MET A 116 27.02 -17.64 10.15
CA MET A 116 27.16 -16.25 9.70
C MET A 116 27.80 -16.18 8.32
N ALA A 117 28.87 -16.95 8.08
CA ALA A 117 29.55 -16.98 6.80
C ALA A 117 28.63 -17.50 5.68
N ALA A 118 27.81 -18.52 5.95
CA ALA A 118 26.82 -19.00 4.99
C ALA A 118 25.76 -17.94 4.65
N ALA A 119 25.25 -17.23 5.65
CA ALA A 119 24.28 -16.15 5.46
C ALA A 119 24.89 -14.95 4.69
N ILE A 120 26.10 -14.54 5.04
CA ILE A 120 26.85 -13.49 4.33
C ILE A 120 27.08 -13.88 2.87
N ASN A 121 27.53 -15.10 2.60
CA ASN A 121 27.76 -15.58 1.24
C ASN A 121 26.45 -15.60 0.41
N SER A 122 25.33 -16.01 1.01
CA SER A 122 24.02 -15.94 0.35
C SER A 122 23.63 -14.50 0.02
N ALA A 123 23.80 -13.57 0.97
CA ALA A 123 23.49 -12.16 0.79
C ALA A 123 24.35 -11.53 -0.33
N LEU A 124 25.63 -11.88 -0.40
CA LEU A 124 26.55 -11.41 -1.45
C LEU A 124 26.15 -11.95 -2.83
N GLN A 125 25.80 -13.24 -2.93
CA GLN A 125 25.36 -13.84 -4.19
C GLN A 125 24.10 -13.17 -4.72
N GLU A 126 23.11 -12.95 -3.84
CA GLU A 126 21.86 -12.32 -4.23
C GLU A 126 22.02 -10.84 -4.54
N GLY A 127 22.77 -10.10 -3.71
CA GLY A 127 23.08 -8.70 -3.97
C GLY A 127 23.85 -8.50 -5.27
N ALA A 128 24.79 -9.40 -5.60
CA ALA A 128 25.48 -9.38 -6.88
C ALA A 128 24.55 -9.68 -8.07
N ALA A 129 23.65 -10.67 -7.92
CA ALA A 129 22.65 -10.98 -8.96
C ALA A 129 21.68 -9.81 -9.18
N LEU A 130 21.25 -9.15 -8.10
CA LEU A 130 20.37 -7.98 -8.16
C LEU A 130 21.09 -6.80 -8.80
N LYS A 131 22.33 -6.51 -8.41
CA LYS A 131 23.18 -5.50 -9.08
C LYS A 131 23.29 -5.76 -10.58
N GLN A 132 23.60 -7.00 -10.97
CA GLN A 132 23.73 -7.37 -12.37
C GLN A 132 22.41 -7.15 -13.13
N GLY A 133 21.28 -7.58 -12.56
CA GLY A 133 19.96 -7.39 -13.15
C GLY A 133 19.58 -5.91 -13.27
N LEU A 134 19.89 -5.09 -12.28
CA LEU A 134 19.62 -3.64 -12.29
C LEU A 134 20.47 -2.89 -13.32
N GLN A 135 21.63 -3.42 -13.68
CA GLN A 135 22.53 -2.83 -14.68
C GLN A 135 22.19 -3.24 -16.12
N ASP A 136 21.30 -4.22 -16.31
CA ASP A 136 20.94 -4.77 -17.62
C ASP A 136 19.51 -4.38 -18.05
N ASN A 137 19.31 -3.09 -18.34
CA ASN A 137 18.04 -2.57 -18.88
C ASN A 137 18.02 -2.54 -20.42
N SER A 138 19.10 -3.00 -21.07
CA SER A 138 19.20 -3.05 -22.53
C SER A 138 18.11 -3.91 -23.16
N HIS A 139 17.59 -4.88 -22.40
CA HIS A 139 16.54 -5.79 -22.79
C HIS A 139 15.18 -5.11 -23.02
N GLU A 140 14.93 -3.94 -22.43
CA GLU A 140 13.67 -3.20 -22.61
C GLU A 140 13.47 -2.82 -24.08
N MET A 141 14.41 -2.06 -24.64
CA MET A 141 14.38 -1.63 -26.04
C MET A 141 14.51 -2.80 -27.01
N GLN A 142 15.40 -3.76 -26.70
CA GLN A 142 15.58 -4.93 -27.55
C GLN A 142 14.29 -5.76 -27.64
N SER A 143 13.61 -5.99 -26.52
CA SER A 143 12.38 -6.78 -26.49
C SER A 143 11.22 -6.05 -27.16
N PHE A 144 11.17 -4.72 -27.06
CA PHE A 144 10.24 -3.92 -27.86
C PHE A 144 10.44 -4.14 -29.37
N LEU A 145 11.68 -4.10 -29.87
CA LEU A 145 11.98 -4.37 -31.28
C LEU A 145 11.63 -5.81 -31.69
N ARG A 146 11.93 -6.79 -30.84
CA ARG A 146 11.58 -8.20 -31.07
C ARG A 146 10.06 -8.39 -31.17
N ALA A 147 9.29 -7.73 -30.32
CA ALA A 147 7.83 -7.76 -30.37
C ALA A 147 7.30 -7.23 -31.72
N LEU A 148 7.85 -6.11 -32.21
CA LEU A 148 7.49 -5.54 -33.51
C LEU A 148 7.86 -6.45 -34.69
N ASN A 149 8.93 -7.24 -34.56
CA ASN A 149 9.31 -8.26 -35.53
C ASN A 149 8.47 -9.55 -35.46
N GLY A 150 7.49 -9.62 -34.56
CA GLY A 150 6.67 -10.82 -34.35
C GLY A 150 7.45 -11.98 -33.71
N GLU A 151 8.53 -11.68 -32.99
CA GLU A 151 9.33 -12.69 -32.30
C GLU A 151 8.77 -13.06 -30.93
N TYR A 152 9.17 -14.23 -30.44
CA TYR A 152 8.84 -14.67 -29.09
C TYR A 152 9.56 -13.85 -28.01
N LEU A 153 8.82 -13.30 -27.07
CA LEU A 153 9.37 -12.66 -25.87
C LEU A 153 9.47 -13.66 -24.70
N PRO A 154 10.64 -13.81 -24.06
CA PRO A 154 10.78 -14.61 -22.85
C PRO A 154 9.82 -14.14 -21.76
N SER A 155 9.14 -15.09 -21.12
CA SER A 155 8.26 -14.80 -20.00
C SER A 155 9.04 -14.68 -18.69
N GLY A 156 8.50 -13.94 -17.72
CA GLY A 156 9.05 -13.86 -16.37
C GLY A 156 8.01 -13.40 -15.34
N PRO A 157 8.24 -13.63 -14.04
CA PRO A 157 7.35 -13.12 -13.02
C PRO A 157 7.45 -11.60 -12.93
N GLY A 158 6.30 -10.92 -12.81
CA GLY A 158 6.26 -9.58 -12.25
C GLY A 158 6.33 -9.63 -10.71
N GLY A 159 6.69 -8.51 -10.08
CA GLY A 159 6.76 -8.43 -8.62
C GLY A 159 7.38 -7.12 -8.13
N ASP A 160 7.88 -7.15 -6.91
CA ASP A 160 8.51 -6.01 -6.22
C ASP A 160 9.99 -6.28 -6.00
N LEU A 161 10.87 -5.33 -6.29
CA LEU A 161 12.32 -5.53 -6.21
C LEU A 161 12.81 -5.78 -4.78
N VAL A 162 12.19 -5.16 -3.78
CA VAL A 162 12.56 -5.32 -2.37
C VAL A 162 12.11 -6.69 -1.85
N ARG A 163 11.02 -7.25 -2.39
CA ARG A 163 10.49 -8.56 -1.98
C ARG A 163 11.04 -9.74 -2.79
N ASP A 164 11.00 -9.64 -4.11
CA ASP A 164 11.25 -10.74 -5.05
C ASP A 164 12.70 -10.72 -5.61
N GLY A 165 13.44 -9.63 -5.39
CA GLY A 165 14.86 -9.52 -5.72
C GLY A 165 15.19 -9.72 -7.20
N ALA A 166 16.29 -10.44 -7.48
CA ALA A 166 16.76 -10.66 -8.84
C ALA A 166 15.79 -11.50 -9.70
N SER A 167 14.80 -12.19 -9.12
CA SER A 167 13.88 -13.06 -9.87
C SER A 167 12.95 -12.30 -10.82
N VAL A 168 12.65 -11.03 -10.48
CA VAL A 168 11.84 -10.13 -11.31
C VAL A 168 12.70 -9.34 -12.31
N LEU A 169 14.02 -9.56 -12.31
CA LEU A 169 14.96 -9.00 -13.29
C LEU A 169 15.51 -10.07 -14.24
N PRO A 170 16.10 -9.66 -15.38
CA PRO A 170 16.08 -8.31 -15.96
C PRO A 170 14.68 -7.90 -16.43
N THR A 171 14.49 -6.60 -16.67
CA THR A 171 13.27 -6.05 -17.28
C THR A 171 13.21 -6.39 -18.79
N GLY A 172 12.17 -5.93 -19.50
CA GLY A 172 11.97 -6.27 -20.92
C GLY A 172 11.42 -7.69 -21.18
N ARG A 173 10.88 -8.36 -20.15
CA ARG A 173 10.24 -9.68 -20.30
C ARG A 173 8.73 -9.58 -20.45
N ASN A 174 8.10 -10.60 -21.04
CA ASN A 174 6.65 -10.73 -21.04
C ASN A 174 6.18 -11.20 -19.66
N MET A 175 5.80 -10.25 -18.81
CA MET A 175 5.50 -10.53 -17.40
C MET A 175 4.25 -11.39 -17.24
N HIS A 176 4.25 -12.29 -16.26
CA HIS A 176 3.07 -13.01 -15.81
C HIS A 176 2.86 -12.81 -14.31
N ALA A 177 1.61 -13.04 -13.88
CA ALA A 177 1.22 -13.05 -12.47
C ALA A 177 1.65 -14.36 -11.78
N ILE A 178 0.80 -14.88 -10.88
CA ILE A 178 1.06 -16.03 -10.02
C ILE A 178 -0.07 -17.08 -10.12
N ASP A 179 0.22 -18.32 -9.76
CA ASP A 179 -0.77 -19.40 -9.63
C ASP A 179 -1.78 -19.10 -8.50
N PRO A 180 -3.06 -18.83 -8.79
CA PRO A 180 -4.06 -18.47 -7.78
C PRO A 180 -4.37 -19.61 -6.80
N TRP A 181 -4.06 -20.87 -7.15
CA TRP A 181 -4.28 -22.04 -6.28
C TRP A 181 -3.27 -22.13 -5.12
N ARG A 182 -2.30 -21.23 -5.06
CA ARG A 182 -1.24 -21.20 -4.02
C ARG A 182 -1.32 -19.94 -3.16
N ILE A 183 -2.47 -19.27 -3.13
CA ILE A 183 -2.69 -18.03 -2.40
C ILE A 183 -3.63 -18.24 -1.21
N PRO A 184 -3.23 -17.82 0.01
CA PRO A 184 -1.96 -17.22 0.35
C PRO A 184 -0.81 -18.24 0.37
N SER A 185 0.43 -17.80 0.12
CA SER A 185 1.61 -18.61 0.44
C SER A 185 1.73 -18.83 1.95
N GLU A 186 2.51 -19.83 2.40
CA GLU A 186 2.70 -20.10 3.84
C GLU A 186 3.24 -18.88 4.60
N LEU A 187 4.21 -18.17 4.02
CA LEU A 187 4.78 -16.95 4.61
C LEU A 187 3.75 -15.82 4.64
N ALA A 188 3.01 -15.63 3.55
CA ALA A 188 1.93 -14.65 3.48
C ALA A 188 0.83 -14.94 4.51
N PHE A 189 0.52 -16.22 4.75
CA PHE A 189 -0.44 -16.62 5.78
C PHE A 189 0.05 -16.29 7.20
N LYS A 190 1.32 -16.59 7.51
CA LYS A 190 1.93 -16.23 8.80
C LYS A 190 1.90 -14.71 9.03
N ARG A 191 2.26 -13.92 8.01
CA ARG A 191 2.24 -12.45 8.08
C ARG A 191 0.82 -11.90 8.17
N GLY A 192 -0.12 -12.41 7.37
CA GLY A 192 -1.54 -12.04 7.40
C GLY A 192 -2.18 -12.28 8.76
N LYS A 193 -1.84 -13.39 9.44
CA LYS A 193 -2.27 -13.63 10.82
C LYS A 193 -1.73 -12.58 11.79
N GLN A 194 -0.44 -12.26 11.72
CA GLN A 194 0.16 -11.22 12.56
C GLN A 194 -0.50 -9.84 12.33
N ILE A 195 -0.82 -9.52 11.07
CA ILE A 195 -1.53 -8.29 10.70
C ILE A 195 -2.94 -8.28 11.30
N ALA A 196 -3.71 -9.37 11.12
CA ALA A 196 -5.07 -9.48 11.66
C ALA A 196 -5.08 -9.33 13.19
N ASP A 197 -4.17 -10.02 13.89
CA ASP A 197 -4.03 -9.92 15.35
C ASP A 197 -3.66 -8.49 15.78
N THR A 198 -2.78 -7.81 15.03
CA THR A 198 -2.40 -6.41 15.30
C THR A 198 -3.59 -5.45 15.12
N ILE A 199 -4.40 -5.64 14.07
CA ILE A 199 -5.56 -4.81 13.80
C ILE A 199 -6.63 -5.00 14.87
N ILE A 200 -6.90 -6.25 15.27
CA ILE A 200 -7.83 -6.57 16.35
C ILE A 200 -7.36 -5.94 17.66
N GLN A 201 -6.09 -6.11 18.01
CA GLN A 201 -5.51 -5.56 19.24
C GLN A 201 -5.60 -4.03 19.26
N LYS A 202 -5.24 -3.36 18.16
CA LYS A 202 -5.37 -1.90 18.03
C LYS A 202 -6.82 -1.45 18.22
N HIS A 203 -7.78 -2.17 17.64
CA HIS A 203 -9.20 -1.87 17.85
C HIS A 203 -9.62 -2.04 19.32
N MET A 204 -9.23 -3.13 19.97
CA MET A 204 -9.54 -3.36 21.38
C MET A 204 -8.94 -2.28 22.29
N GLU A 205 -7.69 -1.88 22.04
CA GLU A 205 -7.02 -0.80 22.79
C GLU A 205 -7.77 0.53 22.68
N GLU A 206 -8.32 0.83 21.49
CA GLU A 206 -9.06 2.06 21.21
C GLU A 206 -10.53 2.01 21.67
N ASN A 207 -11.08 0.81 21.91
CA ASN A 207 -12.52 0.60 22.17
C ASN A 207 -12.77 -0.18 23.48
N GLY A 208 -11.96 0.04 24.51
CA GLY A 208 -12.22 -0.47 25.86
C GLY A 208 -12.17 -2.00 25.99
N GLY A 209 -11.46 -2.68 25.10
CA GLY A 209 -11.33 -4.14 25.07
C GLY A 209 -12.37 -4.86 24.21
N GLU A 210 -13.27 -4.15 23.54
CA GLU A 210 -14.25 -4.76 22.64
C GLU A 210 -13.60 -5.21 21.33
N TYR A 211 -14.01 -6.37 20.82
CA TYR A 211 -13.59 -6.85 19.50
C TYR A 211 -14.32 -6.08 18.40
N PRO A 212 -13.68 -5.83 17.24
CA PRO A 212 -14.39 -5.28 16.10
C PRO A 212 -15.47 -6.25 15.63
N GLU A 213 -16.64 -5.74 15.28
CA GLU A 213 -17.74 -6.54 14.78
C GLU A 213 -17.52 -6.92 13.32
N THR A 214 -17.23 -5.92 12.47
CA THR A 214 -16.90 -6.08 11.06
C THR A 214 -15.64 -5.30 10.69
N ILE A 215 -14.74 -5.91 9.93
CA ILE A 215 -13.61 -5.23 9.29
C ILE A 215 -13.79 -5.24 7.79
N ALA A 216 -13.75 -4.07 7.16
CA ALA A 216 -13.73 -3.95 5.71
C ALA A 216 -12.29 -4.10 5.20
N GLN A 217 -12.02 -5.12 4.40
CA GLN A 217 -10.71 -5.36 3.79
C GLN A 217 -10.78 -5.08 2.29
N VAL A 218 -9.88 -4.22 1.81
CA VAL A 218 -9.67 -3.98 0.38
C VAL A 218 -8.67 -5.00 -0.18
N LEU A 219 -8.97 -5.57 -1.35
CA LEU A 219 -8.09 -6.48 -2.09
C LEU A 219 -7.80 -5.95 -3.50
N TRP A 220 -6.53 -5.67 -3.80
CA TRP A 220 -6.09 -5.32 -5.14
C TRP A 220 -5.38 -6.49 -5.83
N GLY A 221 -5.50 -6.56 -7.16
CA GLY A 221 -4.84 -7.64 -7.90
C GLY A 221 -3.31 -7.62 -7.74
N LEU A 222 -2.71 -6.43 -7.89
CA LEU A 222 -1.26 -6.25 -7.81
C LEU A 222 -0.70 -6.52 -6.40
N ASP A 223 -1.39 -6.06 -5.35
CA ASP A 223 -0.98 -6.33 -3.96
C ASP A 223 -0.92 -7.83 -3.68
N THR A 224 -1.86 -8.58 -4.25
CA THR A 224 -2.03 -10.00 -4.00
C THR A 224 -0.94 -10.79 -4.73
N ILE A 225 -0.53 -10.33 -5.92
CA ILE A 225 0.60 -10.89 -6.67
C ILE A 225 1.93 -10.63 -5.94
N LYS A 226 2.20 -9.38 -5.54
CA LYS A 226 3.48 -8.99 -4.92
C LYS A 226 3.64 -9.58 -3.51
N SER A 227 2.58 -9.59 -2.71
CA SER A 227 2.60 -10.13 -1.34
C SER A 227 2.36 -11.65 -1.27
N LYS A 228 2.04 -12.30 -2.41
CA LYS A 228 1.59 -13.70 -2.46
C LYS A 228 0.35 -13.95 -1.57
N GLY A 229 -0.52 -12.94 -1.43
CA GLY A 229 -1.81 -13.01 -0.74
C GLY A 229 -1.84 -12.61 0.73
N GLU A 230 -1.02 -11.68 1.21
CA GLU A 230 -1.06 -11.25 2.61
C GLU A 230 -2.44 -10.68 3.02
N ALA A 231 -3.06 -9.85 2.18
CA ALA A 231 -4.39 -9.29 2.45
C ALA A 231 -5.51 -10.36 2.46
N VAL A 232 -5.40 -11.38 1.60
CA VAL A 232 -6.27 -12.56 1.62
C VAL A 232 -6.08 -13.35 2.92
N ALA A 233 -4.83 -13.49 3.37
CA ALA A 233 -4.52 -14.12 4.65
C ALA A 233 -5.07 -13.35 5.85
N VAL A 234 -5.13 -12.02 5.80
CA VAL A 234 -5.81 -11.21 6.83
C VAL A 234 -7.27 -11.62 6.94
N ILE A 235 -7.99 -11.71 5.83
CA ILE A 235 -9.41 -12.14 5.81
C ILE A 235 -9.58 -13.54 6.43
N ILE A 236 -8.77 -14.50 5.97
CA ILE A 236 -8.81 -15.88 6.48
C ILE A 236 -8.57 -15.89 8.00
N ALA A 237 -7.61 -15.11 8.48
CA ALA A 237 -7.32 -15.00 9.90
C ALA A 237 -8.47 -14.33 10.67
N LEU A 238 -9.04 -13.23 10.19
CA LEU A 238 -10.16 -12.52 10.83
C LEU A 238 -11.39 -13.43 11.03
N VAL A 239 -11.78 -14.17 9.99
CA VAL A 239 -12.85 -15.18 10.05
C VAL A 239 -12.51 -16.35 10.98
N GLY A 240 -11.22 -16.59 11.21
CA GLY A 240 -10.72 -17.67 12.06
C GLY A 240 -10.64 -18.99 11.30
N ALA A 241 -9.92 -19.00 10.18
CA ALA A 241 -9.72 -20.15 9.32
C ALA A 241 -8.24 -20.37 8.98
N GLU A 242 -7.95 -21.46 8.26
CA GLU A 242 -6.61 -21.83 7.79
C GLU A 242 -6.67 -22.45 6.38
N PRO A 243 -5.61 -22.30 5.54
CA PRO A 243 -5.54 -22.97 4.24
C PRO A 243 -5.57 -24.49 4.38
N ALA A 244 -6.42 -25.15 3.59
CA ALA A 244 -6.47 -26.61 3.47
C ALA A 244 -5.94 -27.06 2.11
N TYR A 245 -4.93 -27.91 2.12
CA TYR A 245 -4.20 -28.33 0.91
C TYR A 245 -4.70 -29.66 0.35
N ASP A 246 -4.71 -29.78 -0.97
CA ASP A 246 -4.92 -31.05 -1.68
C ASP A 246 -3.61 -31.86 -1.80
N ALA A 247 -3.68 -33.00 -2.49
CA ALA A 247 -2.53 -33.89 -2.68
C ALA A 247 -1.40 -33.29 -3.56
N GLN A 248 -1.66 -32.18 -4.26
CA GLN A 248 -0.70 -31.45 -5.08
C GLN A 248 -0.18 -30.18 -4.38
N ASN A 249 -0.44 -30.02 -3.08
CA ASN A 249 -0.15 -28.82 -2.29
C ASN A 249 -0.78 -27.55 -2.86
N LYS A 250 -1.93 -27.68 -3.54
CA LYS A 250 -2.78 -26.54 -3.89
C LYS A 250 -3.81 -26.33 -2.78
N ILE A 251 -4.17 -25.08 -2.55
CA ILE A 251 -5.22 -24.73 -1.60
C ILE A 251 -6.55 -25.09 -2.23
N SER A 252 -7.28 -25.99 -1.59
CA SER A 252 -8.59 -26.49 -2.04
C SER A 252 -9.76 -25.69 -1.44
N HIS A 253 -9.58 -25.17 -0.22
CA HIS A 253 -10.53 -24.32 0.50
C HIS A 253 -9.85 -23.74 1.75
N TYR A 254 -10.55 -22.84 2.44
CA TYR A 254 -10.17 -22.37 3.78
C TYR A 254 -11.04 -23.08 4.82
N ARG A 255 -10.42 -23.76 5.78
CA ARG A 255 -11.10 -24.53 6.83
C ARG A 255 -11.21 -23.71 8.10
N LEU A 256 -12.40 -23.67 8.71
CA LEU A 256 -12.60 -22.99 10.00
C LEU A 256 -11.77 -23.63 11.11
N VAL A 257 -11.13 -22.78 11.91
CA VAL A 257 -10.51 -23.13 13.19
C VAL A 257 -11.63 -23.14 14.24
N PRO A 258 -11.75 -24.19 15.08
CA PRO A 258 -12.71 -24.24 16.18
C PRO A 258 -12.56 -23.05 17.15
N LEU A 259 -13.67 -22.52 17.68
CA LEU A 259 -13.67 -21.35 18.55
C LEU A 259 -12.79 -21.52 19.79
N GLU A 260 -12.71 -22.73 20.33
CA GLU A 260 -11.87 -23.04 21.50
C GLU A 260 -10.38 -22.85 21.21
N LYS A 261 -9.98 -23.07 19.95
CA LYS A 261 -8.61 -22.80 19.48
C LYS A 261 -8.43 -21.36 19.01
N LEU A 262 -9.48 -20.76 18.46
CA LEU A 262 -9.44 -19.37 17.99
C LEU A 262 -9.32 -18.39 19.16
N GLY A 263 -9.97 -18.66 20.29
CA GLY A 263 -9.87 -17.88 21.53
C GLY A 263 -10.54 -16.51 21.50
N ARG A 264 -11.32 -16.21 20.46
CA ARG A 264 -12.05 -14.96 20.25
C ARG A 264 -13.25 -15.17 19.32
N PRO A 265 -14.17 -14.19 19.20
CA PRO A 265 -15.20 -14.21 18.17
C PRO A 265 -14.63 -14.26 16.75
N ARG A 266 -15.40 -14.82 15.82
CA ARG A 266 -15.19 -14.62 14.38
C ARG A 266 -15.62 -13.21 14.01
N ILE A 267 -14.70 -12.46 13.43
CA ILE A 267 -14.94 -11.10 12.96
C ILE A 267 -15.59 -11.19 11.58
N ASP A 268 -16.68 -10.46 11.33
CA ASP A 268 -17.25 -10.39 9.98
C ASP A 268 -16.37 -9.52 9.09
N VAL A 269 -16.44 -9.74 7.78
CA VAL A 269 -15.55 -9.11 6.81
C VAL A 269 -16.34 -8.56 5.65
N LEU A 270 -16.19 -7.27 5.37
CA LEU A 270 -16.63 -6.70 4.10
C LEU A 270 -15.44 -6.67 3.15
N ILE A 271 -15.49 -7.46 2.08
CA ILE A 271 -14.37 -7.65 1.16
C ILE A 271 -14.63 -6.79 -0.07
N GLN A 272 -14.01 -5.60 -0.12
CA GLN A 272 -14.01 -4.78 -1.33
C GLN A 272 -12.90 -5.30 -2.24
N ILE A 273 -13.25 -5.82 -3.41
CA ILE A 273 -12.27 -6.29 -4.38
C ILE A 273 -12.16 -5.29 -5.53
N SER A 274 -10.94 -5.03 -6.01
CA SER A 274 -10.77 -4.30 -7.27
C SER A 274 -11.31 -5.13 -8.45
N SER A 275 -11.73 -4.45 -9.52
CA SER A 275 -12.11 -5.13 -10.76
C SER A 275 -10.97 -5.99 -11.35
N ILE A 276 -9.72 -5.57 -11.17
CA ILE A 276 -8.55 -6.38 -11.58
C ILE A 276 -8.45 -7.66 -10.74
N PHE A 277 -8.75 -7.59 -9.44
CA PHE A 277 -8.79 -8.77 -8.58
C PHE A 277 -9.91 -9.73 -9.01
N ARG A 278 -11.11 -9.22 -9.30
CA ARG A 278 -12.23 -10.00 -9.86
C ARG A 278 -11.80 -10.75 -11.12
N ASP A 279 -11.15 -10.06 -12.05
CA ASP A 279 -10.78 -10.62 -13.36
C ASP A 279 -9.62 -11.64 -13.26
N THR A 280 -8.74 -11.48 -12.27
CA THR A 280 -7.51 -12.29 -12.14
C THR A 280 -7.69 -13.48 -11.20
N PHE A 281 -8.52 -13.35 -10.16
CA PHE A 281 -8.54 -14.25 -9.00
C PHE A 281 -9.90 -14.90 -8.74
N GLY A 282 -10.62 -15.32 -9.78
CA GLY A 282 -11.93 -15.99 -9.64
C GLY A 282 -11.92 -17.18 -8.66
N VAL A 283 -10.86 -17.98 -8.65
CA VAL A 283 -10.69 -19.09 -7.68
C VAL A 283 -10.66 -18.59 -6.22
N LEU A 284 -9.99 -17.46 -5.96
CA LEU A 284 -9.95 -16.90 -4.60
C LEU A 284 -11.29 -16.29 -4.20
N VAL A 285 -11.99 -15.66 -5.14
CA VAL A 285 -13.35 -15.16 -4.94
C VAL A 285 -14.27 -16.31 -4.49
N ASP A 286 -14.20 -17.47 -5.13
CA ASP A 286 -14.98 -18.65 -4.76
C ASP A 286 -14.55 -19.28 -3.43
N HIS A 287 -13.24 -19.35 -3.13
CA HIS A 287 -12.75 -19.86 -1.85
C HIS A 287 -13.16 -18.97 -0.68
N LEU A 288 -13.10 -17.65 -0.85
CA LEU A 288 -13.53 -16.68 0.15
C LEU A 288 -15.05 -16.72 0.35
N ASP A 289 -15.83 -16.79 -0.73
CA ASP A 289 -17.29 -16.98 -0.65
C ASP A 289 -17.65 -18.26 0.13
N LYS A 290 -17.00 -19.37 -0.21
CA LYS A 290 -17.18 -20.64 0.50
C LYS A 290 -16.84 -20.50 1.99
N LEU A 291 -15.76 -19.79 2.34
CA LEU A 291 -15.37 -19.55 3.72
C LEU A 291 -16.47 -18.79 4.50
N ILE A 292 -17.06 -17.74 3.91
CA ILE A 292 -18.16 -16.99 4.52
C ILE A 292 -19.38 -17.89 4.72
N LYS A 293 -19.75 -18.69 3.71
CA LYS A 293 -20.88 -19.63 3.80
C LYS A 293 -20.65 -20.70 4.86
N ASP A 294 -19.43 -21.22 4.98
CA ASP A 294 -19.07 -22.20 6.01
C ASP A 294 -19.14 -21.56 7.41
N ALA A 295 -18.65 -20.33 7.59
CA ALA A 295 -18.74 -19.59 8.85
C ALA A 295 -20.19 -19.29 9.25
N ALA A 296 -21.04 -18.88 8.30
CA ALA A 296 -22.45 -18.62 8.54
C ALA A 296 -23.25 -19.87 8.95
N LYS A 297 -22.85 -21.05 8.44
CA LYS A 297 -23.46 -22.36 8.75
C LYS A 297 -22.92 -23.00 10.03
N ALA A 298 -21.84 -22.48 10.60
CA ALA A 298 -21.24 -23.03 11.79
C ALA A 298 -22.25 -23.01 12.97
N ILE A 299 -22.31 -24.10 13.73
CA ILE A 299 -23.18 -24.21 14.91
C ILE A 299 -22.46 -23.52 16.08
N GLU A 300 -22.51 -22.20 16.11
CA GLU A 300 -21.82 -21.34 17.06
C GLU A 300 -22.79 -20.27 17.61
N PRO A 301 -22.59 -19.79 18.85
CA PRO A 301 -23.35 -18.65 19.37
C PRO A 301 -23.12 -17.40 18.52
N ALA A 302 -24.18 -16.61 18.28
CA ALA A 302 -24.10 -15.36 17.51
C ALA A 302 -23.03 -14.39 18.06
N GLU A 303 -22.91 -14.34 19.39
CA GLU A 303 -21.96 -13.46 20.09
C GLU A 303 -20.48 -13.86 19.91
N MET A 304 -20.23 -15.06 19.37
CA MET A 304 -18.91 -15.54 19.02
C MET A 304 -18.71 -15.67 17.50
N ASN A 305 -19.71 -15.31 16.70
CA ASN A 305 -19.67 -15.42 15.24
C ASN A 305 -20.50 -14.31 14.60
N ASN A 306 -19.83 -13.16 14.37
CA ASN A 306 -20.46 -11.97 13.80
C ASN A 306 -20.95 -12.20 12.36
N ILE A 307 -20.29 -13.10 11.61
CA ILE A 307 -20.73 -13.48 10.25
C ILE A 307 -22.10 -14.14 10.31
N LYS A 308 -22.26 -15.12 11.19
CA LYS A 308 -23.53 -15.81 11.42
C LYS A 308 -24.60 -14.83 11.90
N LYS A 309 -24.26 -13.98 12.87
CA LYS A 309 -25.16 -12.94 13.39
C LYS A 309 -25.75 -12.08 12.26
N HIS A 310 -24.90 -11.47 11.43
CA HIS A 310 -25.36 -10.59 10.35
C HIS A 310 -26.09 -11.34 9.22
N VAL A 311 -25.70 -12.59 8.92
CA VAL A 311 -26.42 -13.42 7.93
C VAL A 311 -27.82 -13.75 8.44
N ASP A 312 -27.97 -14.16 9.70
CA ASP A 312 -29.26 -14.46 10.31
C ASP A 312 -30.16 -13.21 10.35
N GLU A 313 -29.59 -12.03 10.65
CA GLU A 313 -30.31 -10.74 10.59
C GLU A 313 -30.79 -10.40 9.18
N ALA A 314 -29.95 -10.54 8.16
CA ALA A 314 -30.34 -10.31 6.77
C ALA A 314 -31.42 -11.30 6.29
N MET A 315 -31.35 -12.56 6.72
CA MET A 315 -32.39 -13.55 6.43
C MET A 315 -33.70 -13.24 7.15
N ALA A 316 -33.66 -12.74 8.38
CA ALA A 316 -34.85 -12.26 9.09
C ALA A 316 -35.52 -11.06 8.38
N GLN A 317 -34.75 -10.28 7.62
CA GLN A 317 -35.23 -9.21 6.75
C GLN A 317 -35.72 -9.71 5.37
N GLY A 318 -35.77 -11.03 5.15
CA GLY A 318 -36.33 -11.64 3.94
C GLY A 318 -35.35 -11.88 2.79
N LYS A 319 -34.04 -11.69 3.01
CA LYS A 319 -33.01 -12.05 2.02
C LYS A 319 -32.79 -13.57 2.03
N ASP A 320 -32.56 -14.17 0.87
CA ASP A 320 -32.17 -15.58 0.81
C ASP A 320 -30.74 -15.80 1.32
N PHE A 321 -30.38 -17.05 1.63
CA PHE A 321 -29.06 -17.38 2.20
C PHE A 321 -27.91 -17.02 1.25
N GLU A 322 -28.10 -17.14 -0.06
CA GLU A 322 -27.09 -16.75 -1.04
C GLU A 322 -26.82 -15.24 -0.88
N SER A 323 -27.84 -14.40 -1.07
CA SER A 323 -27.77 -12.94 -0.91
C SER A 323 -27.25 -12.50 0.46
N ALA A 324 -27.72 -13.11 1.55
CA ALA A 324 -27.32 -12.77 2.91
C ALA A 324 -25.82 -13.01 3.18
N THR A 325 -25.20 -13.97 2.48
CA THR A 325 -23.76 -14.25 2.57
C THR A 325 -22.91 -13.41 1.61
N SER A 326 -23.46 -12.37 0.97
CA SER A 326 -22.67 -11.47 0.10
C SER A 326 -21.65 -10.72 0.96
N ARG A 327 -20.35 -10.94 0.70
CA ARG A 327 -19.25 -10.19 1.33
C ARG A 327 -18.21 -9.67 0.34
N LEU A 328 -18.16 -10.21 -0.88
CA LEU A 328 -17.22 -9.77 -1.92
C LEU A 328 -17.92 -8.81 -2.88
N PHE A 329 -17.55 -7.53 -2.82
CA PHE A 329 -18.19 -6.45 -3.56
C PHE A 329 -17.22 -5.75 -4.50
N THR A 330 -17.68 -5.45 -5.72
CA THR A 330 -16.94 -4.68 -6.71
C THR A 330 -17.88 -4.10 -7.77
N GLN A 331 -17.31 -3.62 -8.88
CA GLN A 331 -18.07 -3.08 -9.98
C GLN A 331 -18.84 -4.14 -10.79
N ALA A 332 -19.90 -3.71 -11.48
CA ALA A 332 -20.65 -4.52 -12.42
C ALA A 332 -19.70 -5.16 -13.48
N PRO A 333 -20.07 -6.32 -14.05
CA PRO A 333 -19.23 -7.03 -15.02
C PRO A 333 -18.77 -6.12 -16.17
N GLY A 334 -17.47 -6.17 -16.49
CA GLY A 334 -16.87 -5.38 -17.58
C GLY A 334 -16.66 -3.90 -17.28
N THR A 335 -16.94 -3.44 -16.05
CA THR A 335 -16.67 -2.05 -15.63
C THR A 335 -15.59 -1.98 -14.56
N TYR A 336 -14.92 -0.82 -14.45
CA TYR A 336 -13.75 -0.58 -13.59
C TYR A 336 -13.85 0.79 -12.88
N GLY A 337 -13.19 0.94 -11.73
CA GLY A 337 -13.16 2.21 -10.98
C GLY A 337 -14.44 2.48 -10.17
N SER A 338 -14.32 3.21 -9.06
CA SER A 338 -15.47 3.58 -8.23
C SER A 338 -16.19 4.82 -8.76
N GLN A 339 -15.60 5.52 -9.73
CA GLN A 339 -16.05 6.81 -10.24
C GLN A 339 -15.96 7.96 -9.25
N VAL A 340 -15.46 7.73 -8.04
CA VAL A 340 -15.13 8.80 -7.10
C VAL A 340 -13.91 9.57 -7.60
N GLU A 341 -12.94 8.90 -8.21
CA GLU A 341 -11.78 9.52 -8.84
C GLU A 341 -12.17 10.53 -9.93
N GLU A 342 -13.06 10.16 -10.85
CA GLU A 342 -13.50 11.05 -11.93
C GLU A 342 -14.31 12.22 -11.39
N LEU A 343 -15.15 12.03 -10.36
CA LEU A 343 -15.87 13.15 -9.73
C LEU A 343 -14.89 14.16 -9.13
N VAL A 344 -13.84 13.71 -8.44
CA VAL A 344 -12.81 14.59 -7.87
C VAL A 344 -12.01 15.27 -8.98
N GLU A 345 -11.57 14.52 -9.99
CA GLU A 345 -10.80 15.05 -11.13
C GLU A 345 -11.58 16.14 -11.89
N ASP A 346 -12.85 15.91 -12.17
CA ASP A 346 -13.70 16.87 -12.89
C ASP A 346 -14.30 17.96 -11.98
N SER A 347 -14.05 17.90 -10.66
CA SER A 347 -14.70 18.77 -9.65
C SER A 347 -16.23 18.67 -9.67
N ALA A 348 -16.78 17.57 -10.20
CA ALA A 348 -18.18 17.37 -10.53
C ALA A 348 -19.02 16.86 -9.34
N TRP A 349 -18.82 17.45 -8.16
CA TRP A 349 -19.48 17.05 -6.92
C TRP A 349 -19.73 18.27 -6.03
N GLU A 350 -20.77 18.23 -5.20
CA GLU A 350 -21.14 19.33 -4.29
C GLU A 350 -20.94 18.93 -2.82
N SER A 351 -21.09 17.65 -2.49
CA SER A 351 -21.04 17.15 -1.12
C SER A 351 -20.43 15.76 -0.99
N GLU A 352 -20.05 15.38 0.23
CA GLU A 352 -19.63 13.99 0.56
C GLU A 352 -20.70 12.95 0.19
N GLU A 353 -21.97 13.35 0.12
CA GLU A 353 -23.07 12.46 -0.27
C GLU A 353 -23.00 12.06 -1.75
N ASP A 354 -22.52 12.94 -2.63
CA ASP A 354 -22.35 12.61 -4.05
C ASP A 354 -21.29 11.52 -4.24
N LEU A 355 -20.17 11.65 -3.51
CA LEU A 355 -19.06 10.69 -3.52
C LEU A 355 -19.49 9.33 -2.94
N ASP A 356 -20.20 9.33 -1.81
CA ASP A 356 -20.78 8.14 -1.19
C ASP A 356 -21.79 7.43 -2.10
N ASN A 357 -22.73 8.18 -2.67
CA ASN A 357 -23.74 7.65 -3.58
C ASN A 357 -23.10 7.04 -4.83
N MET A 358 -22.08 7.71 -5.40
CA MET A 358 -21.34 7.19 -6.52
C MET A 358 -20.62 5.88 -6.17
N PHE A 359 -19.91 5.86 -5.05
CA PHE A 359 -19.20 4.68 -4.57
C PHE A 359 -20.14 3.48 -4.41
N VAL A 360 -21.24 3.63 -3.65
CA VAL A 360 -22.18 2.53 -3.39
C VAL A 360 -22.87 2.07 -4.67
N LYS A 361 -23.28 3.00 -5.54
CA LYS A 361 -23.89 2.66 -6.84
C LYS A 361 -22.93 1.87 -7.72
N ARG A 362 -21.65 2.23 -7.72
CA ARG A 362 -20.64 1.59 -8.57
C ARG A 362 -20.13 0.28 -7.99
N THR A 363 -20.18 0.08 -6.67
CA THR A 363 -19.56 -1.07 -5.99
C THR A 363 -20.54 -2.06 -5.36
N GLY A 364 -21.84 -1.86 -5.54
CA GLY A 364 -22.91 -2.71 -4.98
C GLY A 364 -23.06 -4.12 -5.58
N PHE A 365 -22.13 -4.58 -6.43
CA PHE A 365 -22.27 -5.85 -7.14
C PHE A 365 -21.46 -6.95 -6.45
N ALA A 366 -22.12 -8.03 -6.06
CA ALA A 366 -21.53 -9.14 -5.34
C ALA A 366 -21.01 -10.25 -6.27
N TYR A 367 -19.93 -10.91 -5.84
CA TYR A 367 -19.31 -12.02 -6.56
C TYR A 367 -19.03 -13.22 -5.64
N GLY A 368 -18.85 -14.39 -6.26
CA GLY A 368 -18.49 -15.64 -5.61
C GLY A 368 -19.67 -16.55 -5.36
N GLY A 369 -19.42 -17.86 -5.45
CA GLY A 369 -20.48 -18.86 -5.42
C GLY A 369 -21.27 -18.84 -6.72
N ASN A 370 -22.59 -18.60 -6.64
CA ASN A 370 -23.44 -18.49 -7.83
C ASN A 370 -23.63 -17.04 -8.30
N ARG A 371 -22.89 -16.08 -7.74
CA ARG A 371 -23.00 -14.65 -8.06
C ARG A 371 -21.94 -14.21 -9.06
N TYR A 372 -22.38 -13.50 -10.09
CA TYR A 372 -21.52 -13.03 -11.19
C TYR A 372 -21.68 -11.53 -11.43
N GLY A 373 -21.61 -10.75 -10.35
CA GLY A 373 -21.92 -9.32 -10.36
C GLY A 373 -23.39 -9.04 -10.15
N ASP A 374 -24.00 -9.76 -9.21
CA ASP A 374 -25.40 -9.59 -8.84
C ASP A 374 -25.55 -8.31 -8.03
N ASP A 375 -26.57 -7.49 -8.30
CA ASP A 375 -26.84 -6.29 -7.51
C ASP A 375 -27.27 -6.68 -6.10
N GLN A 376 -26.43 -6.33 -5.13
CA GLN A 376 -26.61 -6.59 -3.70
C GLN A 376 -26.40 -5.29 -2.90
N GLY A 377 -26.77 -4.14 -3.50
CA GLY A 377 -26.57 -2.82 -2.90
C GLY A 377 -27.19 -2.66 -1.50
N ASP A 378 -28.31 -3.32 -1.22
CA ASP A 378 -28.91 -3.33 0.12
C ASP A 378 -28.03 -4.07 1.14
N ILE A 379 -27.46 -5.22 0.77
CA ILE A 379 -26.57 -5.99 1.64
C ILE A 379 -25.29 -5.19 1.89
N LEU A 380 -24.74 -4.55 0.85
CA LEU A 380 -23.59 -3.66 0.99
C LEU A 380 -23.88 -2.54 2.01
N LYS A 381 -25.01 -1.84 1.87
CA LYS A 381 -25.40 -0.76 2.79
C LYS A 381 -25.55 -1.24 4.23
N ASN A 382 -26.14 -2.42 4.45
CA ASN A 382 -26.28 -3.00 5.78
C ASN A 382 -24.91 -3.30 6.40
N LEU A 383 -24.00 -3.92 5.66
CA LEU A 383 -22.64 -4.22 6.13
C LEU A 383 -21.83 -2.96 6.41
N LEU A 384 -21.94 -1.92 5.58
CA LEU A 384 -21.29 -0.63 5.85
C LEU A 384 -21.71 -0.05 7.21
N GLY A 385 -22.93 -0.35 7.68
CA GLY A 385 -23.43 0.04 9.00
C GLY A 385 -22.76 -0.68 10.18
N THR A 386 -22.06 -1.81 9.94
CA THR A 386 -21.40 -2.61 10.99
C THR A 386 -19.87 -2.53 10.92
N VAL A 387 -19.31 -1.87 9.89
CA VAL A 387 -17.86 -1.72 9.68
C VAL A 387 -17.24 -0.83 10.75
N ASP A 388 -16.35 -1.39 11.56
CA ASP A 388 -15.59 -0.66 12.58
C ASP A 388 -14.27 -0.08 12.05
N ARG A 389 -13.71 -0.75 11.04
CA ARG A 389 -12.41 -0.41 10.49
C ARG A 389 -12.32 -0.83 9.03
N VAL A 390 -11.79 0.06 8.20
CA VAL A 390 -11.37 -0.22 6.83
C VAL A 390 -9.86 -0.46 6.84
N VAL A 391 -9.40 -1.47 6.11
CA VAL A 391 -8.01 -1.88 6.04
C VAL A 391 -7.61 -2.08 4.60
N GLN A 392 -6.45 -1.55 4.22
CA GLN A 392 -5.85 -1.78 2.91
C GLN A 392 -4.34 -1.99 3.04
N GLN A 393 -3.80 -2.94 2.28
CA GLN A 393 -2.35 -3.13 2.16
C GLN A 393 -1.74 -2.11 1.19
N VAL A 394 -0.53 -1.66 1.50
CA VAL A 394 0.35 -0.93 0.58
C VAL A 394 1.42 -1.89 0.10
N ASP A 395 1.45 -2.16 -1.20
CA ASP A 395 2.21 -3.28 -1.75
C ASP A 395 3.69 -2.96 -2.00
N SER A 396 4.03 -1.70 -2.25
CA SER A 396 5.41 -1.29 -2.57
C SER A 396 5.81 0.09 -2.06
N ALA A 397 7.11 0.35 -2.14
CA ALA A 397 7.68 1.67 -1.93
C ALA A 397 7.48 2.63 -3.13
N GLU A 398 7.15 2.08 -4.31
CA GLU A 398 7.04 2.88 -5.54
C GLU A 398 5.79 3.78 -5.51
N TYR A 399 4.67 3.23 -5.01
CA TYR A 399 3.39 3.92 -4.93
C TYR A 399 2.85 3.84 -3.50
N GLY A 400 2.94 4.96 -2.80
CA GLY A 400 2.27 5.21 -1.53
C GLY A 400 0.83 5.67 -1.71
N ILE A 401 0.15 5.86 -0.59
CA ILE A 401 -1.30 6.14 -0.57
C ILE A 401 -1.66 7.50 -1.18
N SER A 402 -0.69 8.42 -1.26
CA SER A 402 -0.85 9.74 -1.87
C SER A 402 -0.46 9.77 -3.35
N ASP A 403 0.02 8.65 -3.91
CA ASP A 403 0.64 8.65 -5.24
C ASP A 403 -0.30 8.33 -6.40
N ILE A 404 -1.47 7.78 -6.11
CA ILE A 404 -2.48 7.43 -7.11
C ILE A 404 -3.88 7.71 -6.56
N ASP A 405 -4.80 7.97 -7.48
CA ASP A 405 -6.22 8.20 -7.21
C ASP A 405 -6.93 7.03 -6.53
N ARG A 406 -6.50 5.80 -6.83
CA ARG A 406 -7.20 4.57 -6.42
C ARG A 406 -7.29 4.38 -4.93
N TYR A 407 -6.37 4.90 -4.11
CA TYR A 407 -6.44 4.70 -2.67
C TYR A 407 -7.58 5.51 -2.02
N PHE A 408 -7.68 6.81 -2.29
CA PHE A 408 -8.80 7.61 -1.78
C PHE A 408 -10.13 7.16 -2.41
N SER A 409 -10.12 6.82 -3.70
CA SER A 409 -11.36 6.45 -4.42
C SER A 409 -11.85 5.03 -4.09
N SER A 410 -11.00 4.19 -3.47
CA SER A 410 -11.37 2.87 -2.95
C SER A 410 -11.54 2.87 -1.42
N SER A 411 -10.48 2.72 -0.63
CA SER A 411 -10.57 2.61 0.82
C SER A 411 -11.02 3.89 1.51
N GLY A 412 -10.63 5.07 0.98
CA GLY A 412 -11.14 6.35 1.46
C GLY A 412 -12.66 6.48 1.27
N ALA A 413 -13.15 6.25 0.05
CA ALA A 413 -14.58 6.27 -0.26
C ALA A 413 -15.37 5.17 0.47
N LEU A 414 -14.76 4.00 0.69
CA LEU A 414 -15.32 2.92 1.49
C LEU A 414 -15.47 3.33 2.96
N GLN A 415 -14.46 3.98 3.53
CA GLN A 415 -14.52 4.52 4.89
C GLN A 415 -15.57 5.63 4.99
N LEU A 416 -15.63 6.56 4.03
CA LEU A 416 -16.69 7.57 3.96
C LEU A 416 -18.07 6.92 3.97
N SER A 417 -18.25 5.89 3.14
CA SER A 417 -19.50 5.14 3.06
C SER A 417 -19.84 4.45 4.39
N ALA A 418 -18.86 3.86 5.06
CA ALA A 418 -19.07 3.26 6.38
C ALA A 418 -19.42 4.31 7.44
N ARG A 419 -18.67 5.42 7.53
CA ARG A 419 -18.92 6.53 8.48
C ARG A 419 -20.33 7.11 8.35
N ARG A 420 -20.86 7.20 7.13
CA ARG A 420 -22.21 7.74 6.87
C ARG A 420 -23.35 6.82 7.31
N ARG A 421 -23.09 5.53 7.49
CA ARG A 421 -24.12 4.51 7.81
C ARG A 421 -23.95 3.89 9.19
N ASN A 422 -22.72 3.82 9.68
CA ASN A 422 -22.41 3.27 10.98
C ASN A 422 -22.75 4.31 12.07
N PRO A 423 -23.54 3.95 13.11
CA PRO A 423 -23.81 4.83 14.25
C PRO A 423 -22.57 5.39 14.94
N LYS A 424 -21.42 4.71 14.80
CA LYS A 424 -20.11 5.15 15.31
C LYS A 424 -19.55 6.36 14.56
N GLY A 425 -20.06 6.69 13.36
CA GLY A 425 -19.65 7.87 12.60
C GLY A 425 -18.14 7.91 12.34
N ASP A 426 -17.50 9.03 12.68
CA ASP A 426 -16.06 9.26 12.52
C ASP A 426 -15.15 8.34 13.37
N ASN A 427 -15.72 7.48 14.22
CA ASN A 427 -14.97 6.43 14.91
C ASN A 427 -14.64 5.24 14.00
N VAL A 428 -15.24 5.13 12.81
CA VAL A 428 -14.83 4.14 11.81
C VAL A 428 -13.44 4.51 11.25
N LYS A 429 -12.42 3.73 11.59
CA LYS A 429 -11.02 4.03 11.24
C LYS A 429 -10.65 3.49 9.86
N LEU A 430 -9.71 4.15 9.19
CA LEU A 430 -9.04 3.65 8.00
C LEU A 430 -7.57 3.38 8.33
N ASN A 431 -7.12 2.16 8.04
CA ASN A 431 -5.76 1.72 8.31
C ASN A 431 -5.05 1.23 7.06
N TYR A 432 -3.77 1.58 7.00
CA TYR A 432 -2.85 1.11 5.99
C TYR A 432 -1.84 0.15 6.55
N VAL A 433 -1.64 -0.94 5.82
CA VAL A 433 -0.72 -2.00 6.19
C VAL A 433 0.46 -2.02 5.23
N GLU A 434 1.63 -1.55 5.67
CA GLU A 434 2.86 -1.63 4.89
C GLU A 434 3.68 -2.85 5.31
N THR A 435 4.00 -3.72 4.35
CA THR A 435 4.69 -4.99 4.62
C THR A 435 5.87 -5.26 3.68
N TYR A 436 6.29 -4.27 2.88
CA TYR A 436 7.44 -4.39 1.97
C TYR A 436 8.78 -4.11 2.65
N THR A 437 8.77 -3.60 3.89
CA THR A 437 9.95 -3.49 4.75
C THR A 437 10.05 -4.67 5.73
N ALA A 438 11.17 -4.73 6.48
CA ALA A 438 11.45 -5.83 7.40
C ALA A 438 10.41 -5.94 8.53
N ASP A 439 9.82 -4.81 8.90
CA ASP A 439 8.79 -4.69 9.92
C ASP A 439 7.40 -4.44 9.32
N ILE A 440 6.37 -5.05 9.92
CA ILE A 440 4.97 -4.83 9.52
C ILE A 440 4.50 -3.51 10.12
N LYS A 441 3.89 -2.64 9.32
CA LYS A 441 3.33 -1.35 9.75
C LYS A 441 1.83 -1.36 9.61
N VAL A 442 1.14 -0.93 10.66
CA VAL A 442 -0.31 -0.72 10.66
C VAL A 442 -0.55 0.69 11.19
N ASP A 443 -0.77 1.63 10.27
CA ASP A 443 -0.91 3.04 10.59
C ASP A 443 -2.33 3.53 10.27
N ASP A 444 -2.80 4.53 11.01
CA ASP A 444 -4.04 5.24 10.65
C ASP A 444 -3.78 6.13 9.42
N ALA A 445 -4.80 6.29 8.57
CA ALA A 445 -4.69 7.07 7.33
C ALA A 445 -4.13 8.48 7.55
N ASP A 446 -4.55 9.17 8.60
CA ASP A 446 -4.03 10.50 8.97
C ASP A 446 -2.50 10.50 9.17
N LYS A 447 -1.98 9.54 9.95
CA LYS A 447 -0.53 9.40 10.16
C LYS A 447 0.17 9.07 8.83
N ALA A 448 -0.37 8.14 8.06
CA ALA A 448 0.21 7.72 6.79
C ALA A 448 0.29 8.87 5.78
N LEU A 449 -0.78 9.67 5.65
CA LEU A 449 -0.84 10.84 4.77
C LEU A 449 0.17 11.91 5.19
N LYS A 450 0.30 12.20 6.48
CA LYS A 450 1.32 13.12 7.00
C LYS A 450 2.74 12.71 6.64
N VAL A 451 3.04 11.41 6.73
CA VAL A 451 4.34 10.86 6.31
C VAL A 451 4.54 11.02 4.81
N GLU A 452 3.52 10.68 4.01
CA GLU A 452 3.56 10.80 2.55
C GLU A 452 3.79 12.24 2.09
N PHE A 453 3.06 13.22 2.63
CA PHE A 453 3.25 14.63 2.26
C PHE A 453 4.66 15.13 2.63
N ARG A 454 5.19 14.77 3.80
CA ARG A 454 6.55 15.19 4.19
C ARG A 454 7.67 14.48 3.45
N THR A 455 7.44 13.26 2.98
CA THR A 455 8.48 12.47 2.29
C THR A 455 8.45 12.68 0.78
N LYS A 456 7.35 13.19 0.23
CA LYS A 456 7.15 13.42 -1.20
C LYS A 456 6.77 14.87 -1.50
N LEU A 457 5.48 15.21 -1.45
CA LEU A 457 4.96 16.50 -1.92
C LEU A 457 5.73 17.71 -1.33
N LEU A 458 6.17 17.67 -0.09
CA LEU A 458 6.88 18.77 0.58
C LEU A 458 8.39 18.49 0.75
N ASN A 459 8.90 17.41 0.16
CA ASN A 459 10.31 17.03 0.24
C ASN A 459 11.09 17.55 -0.98
N PRO A 460 12.09 18.45 -0.79
CA PRO A 460 12.91 18.94 -1.89
C PRO A 460 13.61 17.83 -2.68
N LYS A 461 14.05 16.74 -2.04
CA LYS A 461 14.66 15.60 -2.75
C LYS A 461 13.70 14.96 -3.75
N TRP A 462 12.40 15.00 -3.46
CA TRP A 462 11.37 14.45 -4.33
C TRP A 462 10.97 15.44 -5.42
N PHE A 463 10.51 16.64 -5.05
CA PHE A 463 9.97 17.55 -6.05
C PHE A 463 11.04 18.13 -6.99
N GLU A 464 12.27 18.36 -6.53
CA GLU A 464 13.36 18.74 -7.45
C GLU A 464 13.70 17.60 -8.41
N GLY A 465 13.69 16.36 -7.90
CA GLY A 465 13.87 15.16 -8.72
C GLY A 465 12.82 15.04 -9.81
N MET A 466 11.54 15.28 -9.47
CA MET A 466 10.44 15.32 -10.43
C MET A 466 10.60 16.48 -11.42
N LEU A 467 10.86 17.70 -10.96
CA LEU A 467 11.02 18.87 -11.84
C LEU A 467 12.15 18.67 -12.87
N ASN A 468 13.20 17.92 -12.53
CA ASN A 468 14.26 17.56 -13.47
C ASN A 468 13.79 16.65 -14.63
N GLN A 469 12.63 16.00 -14.50
CA GLN A 469 11.95 15.22 -15.54
C GLN A 469 11.06 16.09 -16.45
N GLY A 470 11.13 17.41 -16.31
CA GLY A 470 10.47 18.37 -17.18
C GLY A 470 8.95 18.31 -17.13
N HIS A 471 8.30 18.21 -18.29
CA HIS A 471 6.85 18.26 -18.42
C HIS A 471 6.12 17.16 -17.63
N SER A 472 6.62 15.92 -17.72
CA SER A 472 6.00 14.77 -17.05
C SER A 472 6.15 14.88 -15.53
N GLY A 473 7.32 15.33 -15.04
CA GLY A 473 7.51 15.52 -13.60
C GLY A 473 6.67 16.65 -13.02
N ALA A 474 6.49 17.76 -13.75
CA ALA A 474 5.53 18.81 -13.36
C ALA A 474 4.08 18.28 -13.32
N THR A 475 3.73 17.34 -14.21
CA THR A 475 2.43 16.66 -14.22
C THR A 475 2.26 15.78 -12.98
N GLU A 476 3.27 15.01 -12.59
CA GLU A 476 3.23 14.21 -11.35
C GLU A 476 3.01 15.07 -10.11
N ILE A 477 3.72 16.22 -10.00
CA ILE A 477 3.50 17.18 -8.91
C ILE A 477 2.04 17.66 -8.93
N SER A 478 1.52 18.04 -10.09
CA SER A 478 0.13 18.49 -10.22
C SER A 478 -0.89 17.43 -9.81
N ASN A 479 -0.67 16.17 -10.19
CA ASN A 479 -1.52 15.05 -9.81
C ASN A 479 -1.59 14.90 -8.28
N ARG A 480 -0.49 15.13 -7.55
CA ARG A 480 -0.48 15.08 -6.07
C ARG A 480 -1.43 16.11 -5.44
N PHE A 481 -1.68 17.26 -6.07
CA PHE A 481 -2.67 18.22 -5.57
C PHE A 481 -4.11 17.72 -5.76
N THR A 482 -4.40 17.08 -6.91
CA THR A 482 -5.70 16.44 -7.14
C THR A 482 -5.93 15.30 -6.13
N TYR A 483 -4.91 14.50 -5.86
CA TYR A 483 -5.02 13.38 -4.91
C TYR A 483 -5.12 13.85 -3.46
N MET A 484 -4.41 14.93 -3.11
CA MET A 484 -4.55 15.61 -1.81
C MET A 484 -5.99 16.09 -1.59
N LEU A 485 -6.59 16.76 -2.58
CA LEU A 485 -8.00 17.16 -2.56
C LEU A 485 -8.94 15.94 -2.41
N GLY A 486 -8.70 14.88 -3.19
CA GLY A 486 -9.50 13.65 -3.12
C GLY A 486 -9.43 12.95 -1.76
N TRP A 487 -8.25 12.93 -1.14
CA TRP A 487 -8.06 12.44 0.22
C TRP A 487 -8.87 13.23 1.23
N ASP A 488 -8.81 14.55 1.14
CA ASP A 488 -9.53 15.43 2.04
C ASP A 488 -11.06 15.31 1.86
N ALA A 489 -11.51 15.18 0.61
CA ALA A 489 -12.91 14.99 0.25
C ALA A 489 -13.55 13.75 0.89
N VAL A 490 -12.79 12.66 1.08
CA VAL A 490 -13.32 11.40 1.64
C VAL A 490 -12.96 11.16 3.10
N THR A 491 -11.93 11.83 3.63
CA THR A 491 -11.45 11.60 5.01
C THR A 491 -11.51 12.81 5.92
N LYS A 492 -11.54 14.04 5.39
CA LYS A 492 -11.23 15.29 6.13
C LYS A 492 -9.88 15.21 6.85
N GLY A 493 -8.93 14.50 6.25
CA GLY A 493 -7.68 14.06 6.86
C GLY A 493 -6.43 14.81 6.38
N VAL A 494 -6.59 15.89 5.61
CA VAL A 494 -5.46 16.74 5.21
C VAL A 494 -5.45 17.98 6.08
N ASP A 495 -4.40 18.16 6.88
CA ASP A 495 -4.31 19.34 7.76
C ASP A 495 -4.03 20.63 6.96
N ASP A 496 -4.51 21.77 7.45
CA ASP A 496 -4.29 23.10 6.86
C ASP A 496 -2.81 23.44 6.62
N TRP A 497 -1.89 22.94 7.45
CA TRP A 497 -0.46 23.19 7.28
C TRP A 497 0.08 22.57 5.99
N VAL A 498 -0.49 21.47 5.50
CA VAL A 498 -0.07 20.81 4.25
C VAL A 498 -0.38 21.73 3.07
N TYR A 499 -1.61 22.25 2.99
CA TYR A 499 -1.99 23.21 1.96
C TYR A 499 -1.17 24.50 2.03
N LYS A 500 -0.96 25.02 3.24
CA LYS A 500 -0.15 26.22 3.46
C LYS A 500 1.29 26.04 2.97
N GLU A 501 1.98 25.00 3.41
CA GLU A 501 3.37 24.73 2.98
C GLU A 501 3.43 24.42 1.48
N ALA A 502 2.41 23.76 0.91
CA ALA A 502 2.32 23.53 -0.52
C ALA A 502 2.14 24.84 -1.31
N ALA A 503 1.29 25.76 -0.84
CA ALA A 503 1.11 27.08 -1.45
C ALA A 503 2.41 27.90 -1.40
N GLU A 504 3.07 27.91 -0.23
CA GLU A 504 4.36 28.57 -0.02
C GLU A 504 5.44 28.02 -0.98
N THR A 505 5.53 26.70 -1.10
CA THR A 505 6.54 26.03 -1.92
C THR A 505 6.28 26.18 -3.42
N TYR A 506 5.05 25.90 -3.88
CA TYR A 506 4.78 25.70 -5.30
C TYR A 506 4.21 26.92 -6.02
N ALA A 507 3.47 27.78 -5.31
CA ALA A 507 2.80 28.94 -5.91
C ALA A 507 3.44 30.27 -5.53
N PHE A 508 3.89 30.41 -4.27
CA PHE A 508 4.33 31.70 -3.73
C PHE A 508 5.82 31.97 -3.88
N ASP A 509 6.66 30.93 -4.00
CA ASP A 509 8.04 31.07 -4.45
C ASP A 509 8.06 31.43 -5.94
N PRO A 510 8.53 32.65 -6.31
CA PRO A 510 8.59 33.06 -7.71
C PRO A 510 9.47 32.15 -8.57
N ALA A 511 10.56 31.61 -8.01
CA ALA A 511 11.47 30.75 -8.77
C ALA A 511 10.81 29.40 -9.10
N MET A 512 10.13 28.80 -8.13
CA MET A 512 9.36 27.57 -8.34
C MET A 512 8.21 27.78 -9.31
N ARG A 513 7.46 28.87 -9.14
CA ARG A 513 6.36 29.26 -10.02
C ARG A 513 6.83 29.40 -11.47
N ASP A 514 7.89 30.17 -11.72
CA ASP A 514 8.45 30.36 -13.06
C ASP A 514 8.93 29.04 -13.68
N LYS A 515 9.53 28.17 -12.87
CA LYS A 515 9.96 26.84 -13.30
C LYS A 515 8.77 25.98 -13.72
N LEU A 516 7.73 25.88 -12.89
CA LEU A 516 6.52 25.10 -13.19
C LEU A 516 5.77 25.65 -14.41
N MET A 517 5.61 26.96 -14.52
CA MET A 517 4.98 27.60 -15.69
C MET A 517 5.73 27.28 -16.97
N LYS A 518 7.06 27.30 -16.96
CA LYS A 518 7.89 26.97 -18.12
C LYS A 518 7.81 25.48 -18.48
N LEU A 519 7.79 24.59 -17.48
CA LEU A 519 7.77 23.14 -17.71
C LEU A 519 6.39 22.65 -18.18
N ASN A 520 5.34 23.09 -17.50
CA ASN A 520 3.96 22.71 -17.81
C ASN A 520 2.96 23.72 -17.20
N PRO A 521 2.48 24.71 -17.97
CA PRO A 521 1.56 25.72 -17.44
C PRO A 521 0.18 25.16 -17.09
N LYS A 522 -0.27 24.07 -17.72
CA LYS A 522 -1.52 23.38 -17.37
C LYS A 522 -1.42 22.68 -16.02
N ALA A 523 -0.30 22.02 -15.76
CA ALA A 523 -0.01 21.41 -14.46
C ALA A 523 -0.03 22.48 -13.36
N PHE A 524 0.60 23.63 -13.60
CA PHE A 524 0.60 24.73 -12.64
C PHE A 524 -0.79 25.34 -12.42
N LYS A 525 -1.58 25.54 -13.49
CA LYS A 525 -2.98 25.96 -13.37
C LYS A 525 -3.79 25.00 -12.49
N ASN A 526 -3.62 23.69 -12.64
CA ASN A 526 -4.29 22.71 -11.79
C ASN A 526 -3.80 22.79 -10.32
N ILE A 527 -2.49 22.96 -10.07
CA ILE A 527 -1.95 23.14 -8.70
C ILE A 527 -2.67 24.29 -7.97
N VAL A 528 -2.74 25.47 -8.61
CA VAL A 528 -3.39 26.65 -8.02
C VAL A 528 -4.91 26.45 -7.93
N GLY A 529 -5.52 25.89 -8.97
CA GLY A 529 -6.95 25.61 -9.02
C GLY A 529 -7.41 24.66 -7.90
N ARG A 530 -6.67 23.60 -7.61
CA ARG A 530 -7.02 22.65 -6.54
C ARG A 530 -6.91 23.25 -5.14
N MET A 531 -5.95 24.15 -4.90
CA MET A 531 -5.88 24.88 -3.64
C MET A 531 -7.06 25.85 -3.46
N LEU A 532 -7.42 26.57 -4.52
CA LEU A 532 -8.61 27.44 -4.53
C LEU A 532 -9.89 26.63 -4.33
N GLU A 533 -10.00 25.46 -4.96
CA GLU A 533 -11.13 24.55 -4.77
C GLU A 533 -11.22 24.03 -3.34
N ALA A 534 -10.11 23.58 -2.75
CA ALA A 534 -10.06 23.13 -1.37
C ALA A 534 -10.55 24.23 -0.41
N SER A 535 -10.12 25.48 -0.61
CA SER A 535 -10.61 26.60 0.18
C SER A 535 -12.11 26.88 -0.06
N GLY A 536 -12.55 26.92 -1.32
CA GLY A 536 -13.95 27.15 -1.68
C GLY A 536 -14.93 26.09 -1.16
N ARG A 537 -14.43 24.87 -0.91
CA ARG A 537 -15.18 23.75 -0.32
C ARG A 537 -15.06 23.66 1.21
N GLY A 538 -14.30 24.56 1.85
CA GLY A 538 -14.10 24.57 3.30
C GLY A 538 -13.19 23.46 3.82
N MET A 539 -12.38 22.86 2.95
CA MET A 539 -11.36 21.87 3.32
C MET A 539 -10.09 22.54 3.87
N TRP A 540 -9.71 23.67 3.27
CA TRP A 540 -8.56 24.45 3.70
C TRP A 540 -8.99 25.82 4.24
N SER A 541 -8.68 26.06 5.52
CA SER A 541 -8.95 27.33 6.19
C SER A 541 -7.81 28.34 5.98
N ALA A 542 -7.64 28.80 4.74
CA ALA A 542 -6.66 29.84 4.40
C ALA A 542 -7.10 31.23 4.86
N ASP A 543 -6.14 32.11 5.14
CA ASP A 543 -6.42 33.54 5.35
C ASP A 543 -6.78 34.25 4.02
N PRO A 544 -7.53 35.38 4.07
CA PRO A 544 -7.96 36.09 2.86
C PRO A 544 -6.82 36.52 1.95
N ASP A 545 -5.69 36.97 2.51
CA ASP A 545 -4.54 37.45 1.73
C ASP A 545 -3.92 36.29 0.92
N THR A 546 -3.83 35.10 1.51
CA THR A 546 -3.41 33.87 0.83
C THR A 546 -4.33 33.53 -0.35
N ILE A 547 -5.65 33.66 -0.19
CA ILE A 547 -6.62 33.37 -1.25
C ILE A 547 -6.57 34.41 -2.37
N GLU A 548 -6.52 35.70 -2.03
CA GLU A 548 -6.39 36.78 -3.00
C GLU A 548 -5.13 36.58 -3.87
N LYS A 549 -3.99 36.26 -3.23
CA LYS A 549 -2.75 35.97 -3.94
C LYS A 549 -2.85 34.76 -4.88
N LEU A 550 -3.54 33.69 -4.47
CA LEU A 550 -3.78 32.54 -5.36
C LEU A 550 -4.70 32.88 -6.53
N GLN A 551 -5.72 33.71 -6.31
CA GLN A 551 -6.62 34.20 -7.35
C GLN A 551 -5.90 35.09 -8.37
N GLU A 552 -5.02 35.98 -7.91
CA GLU A 552 -4.16 36.79 -8.79
C GLU A 552 -3.27 35.91 -9.66
N ILE A 553 -2.62 34.91 -9.06
CA ILE A 553 -1.78 33.94 -9.79
C ILE A 553 -2.62 33.17 -10.82
N TYR A 554 -3.82 32.73 -10.43
CA TYR A 554 -4.72 31.99 -11.33
C TYR A 554 -5.15 32.85 -12.52
N SER A 555 -5.51 34.12 -12.29
CA SER A 555 -5.91 35.05 -13.34
C SER A 555 -4.79 35.33 -14.34
N ASP A 556 -3.57 35.63 -13.86
CA ASP A 556 -2.39 35.85 -14.72
C ASP A 556 -2.09 34.60 -15.58
N LEU A 557 -2.32 33.40 -15.04
CA LEU A 557 -2.17 32.15 -15.79
C LEU A 557 -3.22 31.98 -16.89
N GLU A 558 -4.49 32.33 -16.62
CA GLU A 558 -5.55 32.25 -17.62
C GLU A 558 -5.27 33.19 -18.78
N ASP A 559 -4.94 34.46 -18.49
CA ASP A 559 -4.60 35.45 -19.51
C ASP A 559 -3.48 34.95 -20.44
N ARG A 560 -2.40 34.41 -19.85
CA ARG A 560 -1.27 33.85 -20.61
C ARG A 560 -1.64 32.62 -21.43
N LEU A 561 -2.46 31.72 -20.89
CA LEU A 561 -2.89 30.50 -21.58
C LEU A 561 -3.88 30.79 -22.71
N GLU A 562 -4.70 31.83 -22.57
CA GLU A 562 -5.63 32.30 -23.59
C GLU A 562 -4.97 33.22 -24.64
N GLY A 563 -3.69 33.56 -24.45
CA GLY A 563 -2.91 34.35 -25.40
C GLY A 563 -3.13 35.87 -25.29
N ILE A 564 -3.65 36.33 -24.14
CA ILE A 564 -3.74 37.73 -23.79
C ILE A 564 -2.37 38.13 -23.22
N GLU A 565 -1.55 38.84 -24.01
CA GLU A 565 -0.29 39.40 -23.52
C GLU A 565 -0.59 40.53 -22.53
N VAL A 566 -0.11 40.38 -21.27
CA VAL A 566 -0.12 41.40 -20.21
C VAL A 566 1.18 42.19 -20.23
#